data_AF-A0A354WBQ3-F1
#
_entry.id   AF-A0A354WBQ3-F1
#
_cell.length_a   1.000
_cell.length_b   1.000
_cell.length_c   1.000
_cell.angle_alpha   90.00
_cell.angle_beta   90.00
_cell.angle_gamma   90.00
#
_symmetry.space_group_name_H-M   'P 1'
#
loop_
_entity.id
_entity.type
_entity.pdbx_description
1 polymer ?
#
loop_
_entity_poly.entity_id
_entity_poly.type
_entity_poly.pdbx_seq_one_letter_code
_entity_poly.pdbx_strand_id
1 'polypeptide(L)'
;MEIFVQSRGISTDYGYNWVKENQVIVEKPNIANNFIDLLQESSSLLIARENQNLLLVVTGIPSARRDYQNRIIFISVAWIVEDNPVKEAKIRNLASKILLSKIFLPDTGEIELNQSIEGCVKAGGENGFTVDFESLGCLLTDQKTSSTSKLLDEKEVLDEKSDKTIDKLAKDLKEQSLPTGDRPLVVVTGIQRHADFKNAKVWRGLAKFVDKPVSPSSDTGDRFQEDSAKKDTRRNGNDIRSNQKFNTDTSELVSSNRSTEKLTVYILALLLIISFVSNTWLYIQYNETKELRQNQENINKSKQEFDKLTADIKSLENEKISLNNDIKLTQNNLISLENQISKKTAIIKSVDQLFDQLKQIFEKAQQIIHRIQEALKQ
;
A
#
# COMPACT_ATOMS: atom_id res chain seq x y z
N MET A 1 -9.57 -17.45 -8.17
CA MET A 1 -8.36 -16.82 -7.62
C MET A 1 -8.17 -15.60 -8.45
N GLU A 2 -7.90 -14.46 -7.83
CA GLU A 2 -7.66 -13.22 -8.56
C GLU A 2 -6.26 -12.73 -8.23
N ILE A 3 -5.54 -12.29 -9.25
CA ILE A 3 -4.20 -11.73 -9.11
C ILE A 3 -4.22 -10.32 -9.66
N PHE A 4 -3.65 -9.40 -8.89
CA PHE A 4 -3.45 -8.02 -9.30
C PHE A 4 -1.98 -7.68 -9.21
N VAL A 5 -1.49 -6.94 -10.18
CA VAL A 5 -0.10 -6.47 -10.21
C VAL A 5 -0.08 -4.97 -10.38
N GLN A 6 0.68 -4.29 -9.53
CA GLN A 6 1.03 -2.90 -9.70
C GLN A 6 2.43 -2.78 -10.26
N SER A 7 2.57 -2.00 -11.32
CA SER A 7 3.85 -1.65 -11.90
C SER A 7 3.68 -0.38 -12.74
N ARG A 8 4.77 0.14 -13.30
CA ARG A 8 4.78 1.24 -14.26
C ARG A 8 5.54 0.88 -15.52
N GLY A 9 5.32 1.67 -16.57
CA GLY A 9 6.14 1.64 -17.77
C GLY A 9 7.43 2.43 -17.62
N ILE A 10 8.30 2.31 -18.63
CA ILE A 10 9.59 2.99 -18.69
C ILE A 10 9.42 4.47 -19.12
N SER A 11 8.47 4.75 -20.03
CA SER A 11 8.18 6.11 -20.53
C SER A 11 7.51 7.01 -19.48
N THR A 12 7.53 8.31 -19.73
CA THR A 12 6.82 9.34 -18.94
C THR A 12 5.31 9.15 -18.94
N ASP A 13 4.78 8.53 -19.99
CA ASP A 13 3.33 8.41 -20.23
C ASP A 13 2.68 7.29 -19.40
N TYR A 14 3.49 6.43 -18.78
CA TYR A 14 3.03 5.24 -18.07
C TYR A 14 3.35 5.32 -16.58
N GLY A 15 2.40 5.81 -15.80
CA GLY A 15 2.45 5.84 -14.33
C GLY A 15 2.30 4.45 -13.68
N TYR A 16 2.32 4.43 -12.34
CA TYR A 16 2.01 3.23 -11.57
C TYR A 16 0.52 2.92 -11.63
N ASN A 17 0.17 1.75 -12.16
CA ASN A 17 -1.22 1.31 -12.28
C ASN A 17 -1.36 -0.14 -11.83
N TRP A 18 -2.50 -0.47 -11.24
CA TRP A 18 -2.89 -1.86 -10.96
C TRP A 18 -3.54 -2.46 -12.18
N VAL A 19 -3.10 -3.65 -12.58
CA VAL A 19 -3.71 -4.45 -13.65
C VAL A 19 -4.17 -5.79 -13.10
N LYS A 20 -5.26 -6.33 -13.67
CA LYS A 20 -5.76 -7.68 -13.41
C LYS A 20 -5.50 -8.60 -14.61
N GLU A 21 -5.88 -9.87 -14.54
CA GLU A 21 -5.56 -10.93 -15.54
C GLU A 21 -5.77 -10.54 -17.02
N ASN A 22 -6.73 -9.68 -17.33
CA ASN A 22 -7.00 -9.19 -18.69
C ASN A 22 -6.24 -7.90 -19.07
N GLN A 23 -5.19 -7.54 -18.33
CA GLN A 23 -4.39 -6.30 -18.49
C GLN A 23 -5.22 -5.01 -18.37
N VAL A 24 -6.46 -5.07 -17.86
CA VAL A 24 -7.28 -3.88 -17.65
C VAL A 24 -6.82 -3.16 -16.39
N ILE A 25 -6.60 -1.85 -16.53
CA ILE A 25 -6.31 -0.96 -15.40
C ILE A 25 -7.50 -0.95 -14.45
N VAL A 26 -7.23 -1.12 -13.17
CA VAL A 26 -8.21 -1.02 -12.10
C VAL A 26 -7.75 -0.02 -11.06
N GLU A 27 -8.70 0.60 -10.36
CA GLU A 27 -8.46 1.64 -9.35
C GLU A 27 -7.90 1.09 -8.03
N LYS A 28 -7.20 -0.07 -8.07
CA LYS A 28 -6.73 -0.92 -6.96
C LYS A 28 -7.73 -2.01 -6.54
N PRO A 29 -7.28 -3.21 -6.15
CA PRO A 29 -8.17 -4.28 -5.70
C PRO A 29 -8.96 -3.87 -4.44
N ASN A 30 -10.30 -3.95 -4.50
CA ASN A 30 -11.22 -3.48 -3.46
C ASN A 30 -10.91 -4.00 -2.05
N ILE A 31 -10.47 -5.25 -1.91
CA ILE A 31 -10.11 -5.86 -0.61
C ILE A 31 -8.85 -5.24 -0.01
N ALA A 32 -7.95 -4.68 -0.81
CA ALA A 32 -6.78 -3.97 -0.29
C ALA A 32 -7.15 -2.61 0.32
N ASN A 33 -8.25 -1.98 -0.09
CA ASN A 33 -8.63 -0.62 0.32
C ASN A 33 -8.88 -0.50 1.83
N ASN A 34 -9.33 -1.56 2.48
CA ASN A 34 -9.55 -1.56 3.93
C ASN A 34 -8.24 -1.68 4.74
N PHE A 35 -7.13 -1.95 4.07
CA PHE A 35 -5.85 -2.25 4.70
C PHE A 35 -4.67 -1.44 4.13
N ILE A 36 -4.90 -0.47 3.21
CA ILE A 36 -3.81 0.33 2.62
C ILE A 36 -2.96 1.02 3.66
N ASP A 37 -3.61 1.59 4.68
CA ASP A 37 -2.94 2.47 5.63
C ASP A 37 -1.89 1.71 6.48
N LEU A 38 -1.92 0.38 6.41
CA LEU A 38 -0.95 -0.52 7.03
C LEU A 38 0.22 -0.89 6.09
N LEU A 39 0.11 -0.57 4.80
CA LEU A 39 1.10 -0.87 3.78
C LEU A 39 1.86 0.39 3.36
N GLN A 40 3.16 0.23 3.14
CA GLN A 40 4.00 1.27 2.56
C GLN A 40 4.39 0.92 1.13
N GLU A 41 4.84 1.95 0.38
CA GLU A 41 5.40 1.75 -0.96
C GLU A 41 6.72 0.95 -0.92
N SER A 42 7.42 0.95 0.22
CA SER A 42 8.57 0.07 0.48
C SER A 42 8.15 -1.38 0.76
N SER A 43 9.11 -2.31 0.69
CA SER A 43 8.92 -3.76 0.95
C SER A 43 7.99 -4.04 2.15
N SER A 44 6.73 -4.35 1.84
CA SER A 44 5.68 -4.65 2.82
C SER A 44 4.95 -5.92 2.44
N LEU A 45 4.49 -6.66 3.45
CA LEU A 45 3.72 -7.89 3.31
C LEU A 45 2.49 -7.80 4.20
N LEU A 46 1.33 -8.09 3.63
CA LEU A 46 0.05 -8.14 4.34
C LEU A 46 -0.64 -9.46 4.05
N ILE A 47 -1.08 -10.13 5.10
CA ILE A 47 -2.09 -11.18 5.03
C ILE A 47 -3.34 -10.67 5.76
N ALA A 48 -4.48 -10.69 5.10
CA ALA A 48 -5.75 -10.28 5.69
C ALA A 48 -6.86 -11.27 5.33
N ARG A 49 -7.89 -11.33 6.18
CA ARG A 49 -9.15 -12.01 5.88
C ARG A 49 -10.28 -11.00 5.84
N GLU A 50 -11.12 -11.11 4.83
CA GLU A 50 -12.31 -10.28 4.67
C GLU A 50 -13.35 -10.99 3.79
N ASN A 51 -14.61 -11.02 4.22
CA ASN A 51 -15.73 -11.52 3.42
C ASN A 51 -15.47 -12.92 2.84
N GLN A 52 -14.96 -13.86 3.66
CA GLN A 52 -14.60 -15.22 3.25
C GLN A 52 -13.48 -15.31 2.19
N ASN A 53 -12.69 -14.24 2.02
CA ASN A 53 -11.50 -14.24 1.19
C ASN A 53 -10.25 -14.05 2.05
N LEU A 54 -9.16 -14.69 1.63
CA LEU A 54 -7.81 -14.45 2.08
C LEU A 54 -7.07 -13.62 1.03
N LEU A 55 -6.45 -12.55 1.53
CA LEU A 55 -5.62 -11.64 0.77
C LEU A 55 -4.16 -11.85 1.17
N LEU A 56 -3.27 -11.94 0.18
CA LEU A 56 -1.83 -11.74 0.35
C LEU A 56 -1.40 -10.58 -0.54
N VAL A 57 -0.84 -9.52 0.04
CA VAL A 57 -0.25 -8.40 -0.70
C VAL A 57 1.23 -8.32 -0.38
N VAL A 58 2.04 -8.14 -1.41
CA VAL A 58 3.47 -7.83 -1.31
C VAL A 58 3.75 -6.57 -2.11
N THR A 59 4.40 -5.59 -1.52
CA THR A 59 4.78 -4.33 -2.18
C THR A 59 6.30 -4.17 -2.23
N GLY A 60 6.78 -3.23 -3.03
CA GLY A 60 8.19 -2.82 -3.02
C GLY A 60 9.18 -3.86 -3.56
N ILE A 61 8.73 -4.78 -4.41
CA ILE A 61 9.60 -5.79 -5.03
C ILE A 61 10.44 -5.09 -6.11
N PRO A 62 11.77 -5.02 -5.98
CA PRO A 62 12.60 -4.32 -6.95
C PRO A 62 12.64 -5.09 -8.28
N SER A 63 12.54 -4.37 -9.40
CA SER A 63 12.79 -4.95 -10.73
C SER A 63 14.09 -4.43 -11.34
N ALA A 64 14.61 -5.13 -12.34
CA ALA A 64 15.72 -4.68 -13.18
C ALA A 64 15.31 -3.52 -14.10
N ARG A 65 14.00 -3.25 -14.25
CA ARG A 65 13.49 -2.16 -15.07
C ARG A 65 13.72 -0.83 -14.37
N ARG A 66 14.11 0.16 -15.16
CA ARG A 66 14.29 1.54 -14.73
C ARG A 66 13.36 2.46 -15.48
N ASP A 67 12.91 3.50 -14.81
CA ASP A 67 12.11 4.53 -15.46
C ASP A 67 12.98 5.52 -16.26
N TYR A 68 12.32 6.48 -16.93
CA TYR A 68 12.98 7.56 -17.66
C TYR A 68 13.93 8.43 -16.82
N GLN A 69 13.85 8.37 -15.48
CA GLN A 69 14.76 9.05 -14.54
C GLN A 69 15.81 8.10 -13.95
N ASN A 70 15.97 6.91 -14.53
CA ASN A 70 16.90 5.88 -14.07
C ASN A 70 16.60 5.32 -12.65
N ARG A 71 15.39 5.56 -12.12
CA ARG A 71 14.94 5.03 -10.83
C ARG A 71 14.48 3.58 -11.00
N ILE A 72 14.70 2.76 -9.98
CA ILE A 72 14.22 1.38 -9.96
C ILE A 72 12.69 1.39 -9.97
N ILE A 73 12.10 0.60 -10.86
CA ILE A 73 10.67 0.35 -10.88
C ILE A 73 10.37 -0.77 -9.89
N PHE A 74 9.41 -0.55 -9.00
CA PHE A 74 8.95 -1.55 -8.05
C PHE A 74 7.71 -2.27 -8.58
N ILE A 75 7.52 -3.49 -8.11
CA ILE A 75 6.37 -4.32 -8.39
C ILE A 75 5.62 -4.54 -7.07
N SER A 76 4.30 -4.46 -7.12
CA SER A 76 3.43 -4.94 -6.05
C SER A 76 2.53 -6.05 -6.61
N VAL A 77 2.27 -7.09 -5.84
CA VAL A 77 1.41 -8.20 -6.24
C VAL A 77 0.40 -8.48 -5.14
N ALA A 78 -0.85 -8.70 -5.53
CA ALA A 78 -1.91 -9.12 -4.63
C ALA A 78 -2.53 -10.42 -5.13
N TRP A 79 -2.62 -11.43 -4.25
CA TRP A 79 -3.35 -12.67 -4.49
C TRP A 79 -4.60 -12.68 -3.61
N ILE A 80 -5.76 -12.88 -4.25
CA ILE A 80 -7.05 -13.03 -3.58
C ILE A 80 -7.57 -14.44 -3.82
N VAL A 81 -7.82 -15.16 -2.74
CA VAL A 81 -8.33 -16.52 -2.76
C VAL A 81 -9.46 -16.70 -1.77
N GLU A 82 -10.37 -17.61 -2.08
CA GLU A 82 -11.37 -18.09 -1.13
C GLU A 82 -10.69 -18.64 0.15
N ASP A 83 -11.23 -18.27 1.31
CA ASP A 83 -10.77 -18.70 2.62
C ASP A 83 -11.16 -20.16 2.86
N ASN A 84 -10.22 -21.06 2.59
CA ASN A 84 -10.32 -22.45 2.97
C ASN A 84 -8.96 -22.97 3.47
N PRO A 85 -8.92 -24.05 4.28
CA PRO A 85 -7.69 -24.51 4.91
C PRO A 85 -6.55 -24.85 3.92
N VAL A 86 -6.91 -25.32 2.72
CA VAL A 86 -5.93 -25.67 1.68
C VAL A 86 -5.25 -24.42 1.12
N LYS A 87 -6.04 -23.39 0.79
CA LYS A 87 -5.52 -22.13 0.24
C LYS A 87 -4.85 -21.26 1.30
N GLU A 88 -5.35 -21.31 2.54
CA GLU A 88 -4.70 -20.73 3.71
C GLU A 88 -3.27 -21.26 3.87
N ALA A 89 -3.08 -22.58 3.82
CA ALA A 89 -1.75 -23.18 3.89
C ALA A 89 -0.85 -22.75 2.72
N LYS A 90 -1.39 -22.61 1.51
CA LYS A 90 -0.62 -22.13 0.35
C LYS A 90 -0.19 -20.67 0.52
N ILE A 91 -1.09 -19.79 0.98
CA ILE A 91 -0.81 -18.38 1.26
C ILE A 91 0.28 -18.26 2.33
N ARG A 92 0.17 -19.00 3.43
CA ARG A 92 1.18 -19.01 4.50
C ARG A 92 2.55 -19.46 4.00
N ASN A 93 2.60 -20.54 3.21
CA ASN A 93 3.87 -21.03 2.66
C ASN A 93 4.51 -20.05 1.68
N LEU A 94 3.72 -19.43 0.81
CA LEU A 94 4.21 -18.39 -0.09
C LEU A 94 4.71 -17.18 0.72
N ALA A 95 3.94 -16.68 1.68
CA ALA A 95 4.32 -15.58 2.56
C ALA A 95 5.62 -15.87 3.32
N SER A 96 5.77 -17.09 3.85
CA SER A 96 7.01 -17.52 4.51
C SER A 96 8.21 -17.46 3.58
N LYS A 97 8.08 -17.94 2.33
CA LYS A 97 9.15 -17.84 1.32
C LYS A 97 9.45 -16.37 0.97
N ILE A 98 8.43 -15.52 0.88
CA ILE A 98 8.61 -14.09 0.62
C ILE A 98 9.41 -13.43 1.74
N LEU A 99 9.07 -13.71 3.01
CA LEU A 99 9.78 -13.17 4.17
C LEU A 99 11.25 -13.60 4.21
N LEU A 100 11.55 -14.83 3.79
CA LEU A 100 12.92 -15.35 3.71
C LEU A 100 13.66 -14.97 2.41
N SER A 101 13.03 -14.21 1.53
CA SER A 101 13.63 -13.77 0.26
C SER A 101 14.39 -12.46 0.42
N LYS A 102 15.16 -12.10 -0.62
CA LYS A 102 15.85 -10.80 -0.71
C LYS A 102 14.93 -9.57 -0.67
N ILE A 103 13.61 -9.75 -0.76
CA ILE A 103 12.64 -8.65 -0.61
C ILE A 103 12.67 -8.10 0.83
N PHE A 104 12.83 -8.98 1.83
CA PHE A 104 12.81 -8.63 3.26
C PHE A 104 14.15 -8.83 3.95
N LEU A 105 14.99 -9.73 3.44
CA LEU A 105 16.34 -10.02 3.94
C LEU A 105 17.37 -9.79 2.82
N PRO A 106 17.80 -8.54 2.55
CA PRO A 106 18.68 -8.23 1.41
C PRO A 106 20.03 -8.97 1.43
N ASP A 107 20.56 -9.18 2.64
CA ASP A 107 21.89 -9.74 2.86
C ASP A 107 21.90 -11.27 2.88
N THR A 108 20.86 -11.89 3.44
CA THR A 108 20.81 -13.34 3.73
C THR A 108 19.71 -14.10 2.99
N GLY A 109 18.76 -13.38 2.37
CA GLY A 109 17.56 -13.98 1.79
C GLY A 109 17.79 -14.68 0.45
N GLU A 110 16.85 -15.58 0.12
CA GLU A 110 16.83 -16.32 -1.14
C GLU A 110 16.50 -15.39 -2.34
N ILE A 111 17.20 -15.60 -3.46
CA ILE A 111 17.07 -14.76 -4.67
C ILE A 111 15.96 -15.25 -5.60
N GLU A 112 15.77 -16.57 -5.68
CA GLU A 112 14.96 -17.22 -6.72
C GLU A 112 13.52 -16.72 -6.76
N LEU A 113 12.89 -16.49 -5.60
CA LEU A 113 11.50 -16.04 -5.56
C LEU A 113 11.35 -14.60 -6.08
N ASN A 114 12.29 -13.72 -5.76
CA ASN A 114 12.29 -12.35 -6.25
C ASN A 114 12.41 -12.33 -7.78
N GLN A 115 13.38 -13.08 -8.33
CA GLN A 115 13.56 -13.23 -9.77
C GLN A 115 12.35 -13.87 -10.45
N SER A 116 11.67 -14.80 -9.79
CA SER A 116 10.46 -15.44 -10.33
C SER A 116 9.31 -14.45 -10.45
N ILE A 117 9.06 -13.62 -9.44
CA ILE A 117 8.04 -12.57 -9.49
C ILE A 117 8.43 -11.49 -10.51
N GLU A 118 9.68 -11.06 -10.50
CA GLU A 118 10.22 -10.08 -11.44
C GLU A 118 10.08 -10.54 -12.89
N GLY A 119 10.44 -11.80 -13.18
CA GLY A 119 10.38 -12.39 -14.52
C GLY A 119 8.96 -12.46 -15.10
N CYS A 120 7.94 -12.40 -14.25
CA CYS A 120 6.54 -12.32 -14.66
C CYS A 120 6.14 -10.93 -15.16
N VAL A 121 6.91 -9.88 -14.89
CA VAL A 121 6.55 -8.49 -15.25
C VAL A 121 7.57 -7.90 -16.23
N LYS A 122 7.16 -7.79 -17.51
CA LYS A 122 8.03 -7.35 -18.61
C LYS A 122 7.65 -5.95 -19.08
N ALA A 123 8.59 -5.23 -19.69
CA ALA A 123 8.31 -3.95 -20.31
C ALA A 123 7.52 -4.12 -21.63
N GLY A 124 6.68 -3.14 -21.98
CA GLY A 124 5.89 -3.12 -23.22
C GLY A 124 4.39 -3.26 -22.97
N GLY A 125 3.59 -3.44 -24.03
CA GLY A 125 2.12 -3.48 -23.92
C GLY A 125 1.47 -2.12 -23.72
N GLU A 126 0.14 -2.09 -23.68
CA GLU A 126 -0.67 -0.86 -23.67
C GLU A 126 -0.51 -0.03 -22.40
N ASN A 127 -0.14 -0.66 -21.29
CA ASN A 127 0.07 0.01 -20.00
C ASN A 127 1.57 0.30 -19.71
N GLY A 128 2.45 0.07 -20.69
CA GLY A 128 3.90 0.18 -20.55
C GLY A 128 4.58 -1.00 -19.85
N PHE A 129 3.82 -1.96 -19.33
CA PHE A 129 4.28 -3.28 -18.92
C PHE A 129 3.25 -4.38 -19.23
N THR A 130 3.71 -5.63 -19.29
CA THR A 130 2.87 -6.83 -19.40
C THR A 130 3.16 -7.77 -18.23
N VAL A 131 2.19 -8.63 -17.93
CA VAL A 131 2.22 -9.54 -16.78
C VAL A 131 1.88 -10.96 -17.23
N ASP A 132 2.71 -11.92 -16.84
CA ASP A 132 2.43 -13.35 -16.93
C ASP A 132 1.71 -13.81 -15.65
N PHE A 133 0.38 -13.74 -15.69
CA PHE A 133 -0.47 -14.12 -14.56
C PHE A 133 -0.49 -15.63 -14.30
N GLU A 134 -0.27 -16.45 -15.33
CA GLU A 134 -0.21 -17.90 -15.19
C GLU A 134 0.99 -18.30 -14.31
N SER A 135 2.17 -17.77 -14.62
CA SER A 135 3.38 -17.98 -13.82
C SER A 135 3.22 -17.46 -12.38
N LEU A 136 2.60 -16.29 -12.17
CA LEU A 136 2.30 -15.79 -10.82
C LEU A 136 1.28 -16.65 -10.07
N GLY A 137 0.34 -17.27 -10.78
CA GLY A 137 -0.60 -18.25 -10.24
C GLY A 137 0.11 -19.51 -9.75
N CYS A 138 1.06 -20.03 -10.55
CA CYS A 138 1.89 -21.19 -10.21
C CYS A 138 2.65 -21.00 -8.89
N LEU A 139 3.16 -19.78 -8.64
CA LEU A 139 3.84 -19.46 -7.37
C LEU A 139 2.98 -19.74 -6.14
N LEU A 140 1.65 -19.60 -6.22
CA LEU A 140 0.76 -19.95 -5.12
C LEU A 140 0.30 -21.42 -5.20
N THR A 141 -0.03 -21.93 -6.38
CA THR A 141 -0.60 -23.27 -6.51
C THR A 141 0.39 -24.39 -6.20
N ASP A 142 1.67 -24.17 -6.49
CA ASP A 142 2.74 -25.18 -6.33
C ASP A 142 3.22 -25.29 -4.88
N GLN A 143 2.71 -24.44 -3.99
CA GLN A 143 3.03 -24.54 -2.57
C GLN A 143 2.44 -25.83 -1.98
N LYS A 144 3.29 -26.54 -1.23
CA LYS A 144 2.89 -27.76 -0.52
C LYS A 144 1.82 -27.44 0.51
N THR A 145 0.77 -28.22 0.56
CA THR A 145 -0.23 -28.17 1.63
C THR A 145 0.35 -28.90 2.85
N SER A 146 0.98 -28.18 3.77
CA SER A 146 1.42 -28.78 5.04
C SER A 146 0.23 -28.90 5.99
N SER A 147 0.09 -30.06 6.63
CA SER A 147 -0.87 -30.27 7.72
C SER A 147 -0.37 -29.55 8.98
N THR A 148 -1.13 -28.57 9.47
CA THR A 148 -0.80 -27.84 10.70
C THR A 148 -1.11 -28.68 11.93
N SER A 149 -0.25 -28.61 12.96
CA SER A 149 -0.40 -29.39 14.19
C SER A 149 -0.67 -28.54 15.43
N LYS A 150 -0.55 -27.21 15.36
CA LYS A 150 -0.74 -26.31 16.50
C LYS A 150 -1.57 -25.08 16.16
N LEU A 151 -2.67 -24.92 16.90
CA LEU A 151 -3.41 -23.67 17.01
C LEU A 151 -2.56 -22.69 17.84
N LEU A 152 -2.32 -21.50 17.31
CA LEU A 152 -1.54 -20.47 18.00
C LEU A 152 -2.39 -19.78 19.07
N ASP A 153 -1.71 -19.18 20.05
CA ASP A 153 -2.29 -18.21 20.97
C ASP A 153 -2.86 -17.01 20.19
N GLU A 154 -4.13 -16.67 20.45
CA GLU A 154 -4.87 -15.60 19.76
C GLU A 154 -4.33 -14.20 20.08
N LYS A 155 -3.42 -14.10 21.05
CA LYS A 155 -2.84 -12.84 21.50
C LYS A 155 -2.12 -12.12 20.36
N GLU A 156 -2.40 -10.83 20.21
CA GLU A 156 -1.71 -9.94 19.28
C GLU A 156 -0.23 -9.80 19.68
N VAL A 157 0.67 -9.91 18.71
CA VAL A 157 2.11 -9.76 18.92
C VAL A 157 2.65 -8.73 17.93
N LEU A 158 3.13 -7.62 18.49
CA LEU A 158 3.67 -6.47 17.76
C LEU A 158 5.13 -6.30 18.14
N ASP A 159 6.03 -6.67 17.23
CA ASP A 159 7.47 -6.70 17.46
C ASP A 159 8.20 -5.76 16.49
N GLU A 160 9.42 -5.37 16.85
CA GLU A 160 10.26 -4.58 15.96
C GLU A 160 10.75 -5.44 14.79
N LYS A 161 10.76 -4.85 13.59
CA LYS A 161 11.25 -5.52 12.38
C LYS A 161 12.77 -5.70 12.44
N SER A 162 13.21 -6.95 12.44
CA SER A 162 14.61 -7.37 12.40
C SER A 162 14.71 -8.73 11.71
N ASP A 163 15.90 -9.13 11.23
CA ASP A 163 16.09 -10.43 10.56
C ASP A 163 15.63 -11.60 11.45
N LYS A 164 15.95 -11.55 12.74
CA LYS A 164 15.55 -12.59 13.71
C LYS A 164 14.03 -12.69 13.88
N THR A 165 13.33 -11.55 13.90
CA THR A 165 11.87 -11.53 14.04
C THR A 165 11.18 -11.92 12.73
N ILE A 166 11.77 -11.60 11.59
CA ILE A 166 11.33 -12.06 10.26
C ILE A 166 11.47 -13.59 10.14
N ASP A 167 12.63 -14.15 10.49
CA ASP A 167 12.88 -15.59 10.46
C ASP A 167 11.89 -16.35 11.36
N LYS A 168 11.67 -15.82 12.57
CA LYS A 168 10.69 -16.38 13.51
C LYS A 168 9.28 -16.33 12.91
N LEU A 169 8.85 -15.20 12.36
CA LEU A 169 7.53 -15.07 11.73
C LEU A 169 7.37 -16.00 10.53
N ALA A 170 8.40 -16.15 9.70
CA ALA A 170 8.39 -17.05 8.56
C ALA A 170 8.26 -18.52 9.00
N LYS A 171 8.91 -18.90 10.10
CA LYS A 171 8.79 -20.22 10.71
C LYS A 171 7.40 -20.45 11.30
N ASP A 172 6.88 -19.48 12.07
CA ASP A 172 5.54 -19.52 12.65
C ASP A 172 4.49 -19.68 11.54
N LEU A 173 4.60 -18.93 10.44
CA LEU A 173 3.74 -19.07 9.27
C LEU A 173 3.79 -20.46 8.63
N LYS A 174 4.92 -21.18 8.64
CA LYS A 174 4.97 -22.56 8.11
C LYS A 174 4.26 -23.55 9.04
N GLU A 175 4.42 -23.38 10.34
CA GLU A 175 4.05 -24.38 11.34
C GLU A 175 2.61 -24.19 11.88
N GLN A 176 2.06 -22.98 11.81
CA GLN A 176 0.84 -22.60 12.52
C GLN A 176 -0.22 -22.04 11.57
N SER A 177 -1.49 -22.35 11.85
CA SER A 177 -2.63 -21.80 11.11
C SER A 177 -2.92 -20.36 11.50
N LEU A 178 -3.41 -19.57 10.54
CA LEU A 178 -3.89 -18.22 10.79
C LEU A 178 -5.16 -18.25 11.66
N PRO A 179 -5.34 -17.29 12.59
CA PRO A 179 -6.53 -17.24 13.42
C PRO A 179 -7.74 -16.89 12.55
N THR A 180 -8.94 -17.28 12.98
CA THR A 180 -10.19 -16.95 12.28
C THR A 180 -10.59 -15.48 12.49
N GLY A 181 -11.50 -14.98 11.65
CA GLY A 181 -12.08 -13.64 11.75
C GLY A 181 -11.56 -12.63 10.72
N ASP A 182 -12.43 -11.68 10.38
CA ASP A 182 -12.17 -10.64 9.38
C ASP A 182 -11.35 -9.51 9.98
N ARG A 183 -10.06 -9.49 9.64
CA ARG A 183 -9.06 -8.52 10.13
C ARG A 183 -7.73 -8.66 9.37
N PRO A 184 -6.81 -7.69 9.49
CA PRO A 184 -5.41 -7.91 9.16
C PRO A 184 -4.81 -8.97 10.10
N LEU A 185 -4.21 -10.00 9.52
CA LEU A 185 -3.65 -11.13 10.25
C LEU A 185 -2.14 -10.94 10.43
N VAL A 186 -1.42 -10.70 9.33
CA VAL A 186 0.03 -10.50 9.36
C VAL A 186 0.36 -9.22 8.62
N VAL A 187 1.11 -8.31 9.24
CA VAL A 187 1.60 -7.09 8.61
C VAL A 187 3.08 -6.96 8.89
N VAL A 188 3.88 -6.89 7.82
CA VAL A 188 5.30 -6.56 7.88
C VAL A 188 5.51 -5.33 7.03
N THR A 189 5.95 -4.22 7.61
CA THR A 189 6.14 -2.97 6.87
C THR A 189 7.38 -2.20 7.38
N GLY A 190 7.67 -1.05 6.80
CA GLY A 190 8.79 -0.19 7.16
C GLY A 190 8.55 0.51 8.49
N ILE A 191 8.01 1.74 8.44
CA ILE A 191 7.86 2.62 9.60
C ILE A 191 6.38 2.80 9.91
N GLN A 192 5.89 2.43 11.11
CA GLN A 192 4.48 2.65 11.47
C GLN A 192 4.32 3.09 12.93
N ARG A 193 3.18 3.67 13.28
CA ARG A 193 2.75 3.84 14.66
C ARG A 193 2.26 2.52 15.26
N HIS A 194 2.59 2.30 16.53
CA HIS A 194 2.07 1.15 17.26
C HIS A 194 0.54 1.25 17.47
N ALA A 195 0.02 2.48 17.56
CA ALA A 195 -1.41 2.74 17.68
C ALA A 195 -2.20 2.25 16.45
N ASP A 196 -1.66 2.42 15.23
CA ASP A 196 -2.36 2.04 14.00
C ASP A 196 -2.58 0.53 13.93
N PHE A 197 -1.55 -0.26 14.26
CA PHE A 197 -1.65 -1.73 14.29
C PHE A 197 -2.66 -2.20 15.35
N LYS A 198 -2.69 -1.55 16.51
CA LYS A 198 -3.64 -1.86 17.59
C LYS A 198 -5.07 -1.50 17.20
N ASN A 199 -5.27 -0.32 16.61
CA ASN A 199 -6.58 0.15 16.16
C ASN A 199 -7.14 -0.76 15.05
N ALA A 200 -6.27 -1.22 14.14
CA ALA A 200 -6.61 -2.16 13.09
C ALA A 200 -6.69 -3.64 13.57
N LYS A 201 -6.42 -3.91 14.85
CA LYS A 201 -6.45 -5.25 15.46
C LYS A 201 -5.56 -6.27 14.74
N VAL A 202 -4.35 -5.84 14.36
CA VAL A 202 -3.35 -6.67 13.66
C VAL A 202 -2.91 -7.81 14.58
N TRP A 203 -3.03 -9.05 14.11
CA TRP A 203 -2.64 -10.21 14.92
C TRP A 203 -1.12 -10.40 15.06
N ARG A 204 -0.36 -10.29 13.97
CA ARG A 204 1.11 -10.33 13.95
C ARG A 204 1.63 -9.13 13.19
N GLY A 205 2.39 -8.28 13.86
CA GLY A 205 2.89 -7.04 13.27
C GLY A 205 4.38 -6.87 13.44
N LEU A 206 5.11 -6.61 12.34
CA LEU A 206 6.52 -6.23 12.35
C LEU A 206 6.71 -4.89 11.65
N ALA A 207 7.18 -3.89 12.40
CA ALA A 207 7.52 -2.58 11.86
C ALA A 207 8.61 -1.90 12.70
N LYS A 208 9.20 -0.83 12.19
CA LYS A 208 9.97 0.12 12.98
C LYS A 208 9.00 1.13 13.59
N PHE A 209 8.72 1.00 14.88
CA PHE A 209 7.68 1.80 15.54
C PHE A 209 8.17 3.19 15.95
N VAL A 210 7.49 4.25 15.50
CA VAL A 210 7.87 5.64 15.81
C VAL A 210 7.44 6.12 17.21
N ASP A 211 6.41 5.50 17.79
CA ASP A 211 5.82 5.93 19.06
C ASP A 211 6.30 5.14 20.27
N LYS A 212 7.24 4.21 20.09
CA LYS A 212 7.87 3.57 21.25
C LYS A 212 8.70 4.65 21.94
N PRO A 213 8.44 4.98 23.22
CA PRO A 213 9.41 5.77 23.97
C PRO A 213 10.73 5.02 23.88
N VAL A 214 11.80 5.74 23.50
CA VAL A 214 13.14 5.19 23.57
C VAL A 214 13.32 4.72 25.00
N SER A 215 13.25 3.40 25.23
CA SER A 215 13.69 2.84 26.50
C SER A 215 15.11 3.36 26.67
N PRO A 216 15.42 4.08 27.76
CA PRO A 216 16.80 4.46 28.01
C PRO A 216 17.56 3.15 28.13
N SER A 217 18.27 2.78 27.07
CA SER A 217 19.22 1.69 27.10
C SER A 217 20.25 2.10 28.14
N SER A 218 20.20 1.45 29.30
CA SER A 218 21.36 1.28 30.16
C SER A 218 22.50 0.78 29.28
N ASP A 219 23.66 1.41 29.41
CA ASP A 219 24.90 1.19 28.66
C ASP A 219 25.03 1.89 27.30
N THR A 220 25.33 3.17 27.35
CA THR A 220 26.70 3.63 27.02
C THR A 220 26.93 4.98 27.67
N GLY A 221 27.77 4.99 28.70
CA GLY A 221 28.25 6.21 29.32
C GLY A 221 29.21 6.94 28.41
N ASP A 222 28.68 7.70 27.44
CA ASP A 222 29.45 8.75 26.80
C ASP A 222 29.38 10.00 27.67
N ARG A 223 30.39 10.10 28.53
CA ARG A 223 30.77 11.33 29.21
C ARG A 223 31.13 12.36 28.14
N PHE A 224 30.18 13.20 27.75
CA PHE A 224 30.50 14.54 27.28
C PHE A 224 31.03 15.33 28.48
N GLN A 225 32.34 15.21 28.69
CA GLN A 225 33.04 16.01 29.68
C GLN A 225 33.28 17.39 29.08
N GLU A 226 32.50 18.33 29.62
CA GLU A 226 32.60 19.75 29.44
C GLU A 226 33.91 20.23 30.08
N ASP A 227 34.97 20.38 29.30
CA ASP A 227 36.25 20.92 29.78
C ASP A 227 36.13 22.45 29.96
N SER A 228 35.63 22.82 31.14
CA SER A 228 35.73 24.15 31.69
C SER A 228 36.89 24.22 32.70
N ALA A 229 37.81 25.13 32.40
CA ALA A 229 38.93 25.64 33.18
C ALA A 229 38.88 25.44 34.72
N LYS A 230 39.96 24.88 35.31
CA LYS A 230 40.88 25.56 36.26
C LYS A 230 41.81 24.61 37.05
N LYS A 231 43.09 25.03 37.10
CA LYS A 231 44.03 25.06 38.24
C LYS A 231 44.82 23.80 38.65
N ASP A 232 46.12 23.90 38.38
CA ASP A 232 47.30 23.59 39.19
C ASP A 232 47.25 22.43 40.19
N THR A 233 48.22 21.49 40.11
CA THR A 233 49.37 21.40 41.04
C THR A 233 50.33 20.24 40.67
N ARG A 234 51.59 20.60 40.38
CA ARG A 234 52.90 19.92 40.60
C ARG A 234 52.98 18.37 40.54
N ARG A 235 53.89 17.86 39.68
CA ARG A 235 55.21 17.29 40.08
C ARG A 235 56.04 16.78 38.88
N ASN A 236 57.31 17.20 38.89
CA ASN A 236 58.55 16.52 38.47
C ASN A 236 58.59 15.59 37.25
N GLY A 237 59.57 15.85 36.38
CA GLY A 237 60.33 14.79 35.72
C GLY A 237 60.89 15.13 34.34
N ASN A 238 62.06 15.76 34.33
CA ASN A 238 63.17 15.59 33.40
C ASN A 238 63.02 15.75 31.87
N ASP A 239 63.91 16.64 31.41
CA ASP A 239 64.81 16.53 30.27
C ASP A 239 64.43 17.04 28.87
N ILE A 240 65.48 17.67 28.31
CA ILE A 240 65.84 17.92 26.90
C ILE A 240 65.56 19.33 26.35
N ARG A 241 66.58 20.17 26.55
CA ARG A 241 67.27 21.04 25.55
C ARG A 241 66.49 21.36 24.26
N SER A 242 66.30 22.65 23.98
CA SER A 242 67.17 23.36 23.02
C SER A 242 66.92 24.87 23.03
N ASN A 243 68.03 25.58 22.85
CA ASN A 243 68.19 27.02 22.82
C ASN A 243 67.41 27.70 21.68
N GLN A 244 66.81 28.85 21.95
CA GLN A 244 67.07 30.01 21.09
C GLN A 244 66.94 31.33 21.88
N LYS A 245 68.10 32.00 21.99
CA LYS A 245 68.29 33.35 22.51
C LYS A 245 67.61 34.35 21.56
N PHE A 246 66.92 35.35 22.12
CA PHE A 246 67.09 36.73 21.65
C PHE A 246 66.89 37.68 22.84
N ASN A 247 67.90 38.54 23.04
CA ASN A 247 68.03 39.49 24.12
C ASN A 247 67.26 40.78 23.80
N THR A 248 66.67 41.34 24.86
CA THR A 248 66.62 42.75 25.28
C THR A 248 66.72 43.85 24.22
N ASP A 249 65.79 44.81 24.23
CA ASP A 249 66.05 46.07 24.93
C ASP A 249 64.83 46.98 25.03
N THR A 250 64.89 47.78 26.09
CA THR A 250 63.92 48.74 26.61
C THR A 250 63.89 50.07 25.87
N SER A 251 62.81 50.81 26.15
CA SER A 251 62.60 52.27 26.09
C SER A 251 62.19 52.89 24.75
N GLU A 252 61.02 53.52 24.72
CA GLU A 252 60.91 54.99 24.76
C GLU A 252 59.45 55.44 24.87
N LEU A 253 59.24 56.46 25.70
CA LEU A 253 58.04 57.28 25.78
C LEU A 253 57.93 58.16 24.53
N VAL A 254 56.69 58.64 24.26
CA VAL A 254 56.31 59.94 23.68
C VAL A 254 55.40 59.86 22.45
N SER A 255 54.32 60.65 22.56
CA SER A 255 53.53 61.34 21.52
C SER A 255 52.04 61.00 21.48
N SER A 256 51.32 61.94 22.08
CA SER A 256 49.89 62.18 22.10
C SER A 256 49.28 62.47 20.72
N ASN A 257 47.95 62.29 20.64
CA ASN A 257 47.02 62.86 19.64
C ASN A 257 46.95 62.21 18.24
N ARG A 258 46.76 60.87 18.19
CA ARG A 258 46.36 60.15 16.96
C ARG A 258 45.22 59.12 17.16
N SER A 259 44.53 59.16 18.30
CA SER A 259 43.52 58.14 18.69
C SER A 259 42.09 58.46 18.23
N THR A 260 41.77 59.72 17.91
CA THR A 260 40.42 60.13 17.51
C THR A 260 40.09 59.74 16.06
N GLU A 261 41.07 59.76 15.14
CA GLU A 261 40.88 59.33 13.74
C GLU A 261 40.68 57.80 13.61
N LYS A 262 41.34 57.01 14.47
CA LYS A 262 41.11 55.55 14.47
C LYS A 262 39.73 55.21 15.02
N LEU A 263 39.28 55.94 16.05
CA LEU A 263 37.96 55.73 16.66
C LEU A 263 36.83 56.02 15.66
N THR A 264 36.93 57.09 14.87
CA THR A 264 35.90 57.44 13.87
C THR A 264 35.81 56.41 12.74
N VAL A 265 36.95 55.85 12.30
CA VAL A 265 36.97 54.75 11.30
C VAL A 265 36.31 53.48 11.86
N TYR A 266 36.55 53.14 13.13
CA TYR A 266 35.88 52.01 13.77
C TYR A 266 34.36 52.20 13.90
N ILE A 267 33.91 53.40 14.25
CA ILE A 267 32.48 53.72 14.35
C ILE A 267 31.80 53.64 12.98
N LEU A 268 32.42 54.18 11.93
CA LEU A 268 31.91 54.08 10.55
C LEU A 268 31.85 52.64 10.05
N ALA A 269 32.86 51.82 10.35
CA ALA A 269 32.86 50.40 10.01
C ALA A 269 31.72 49.64 10.72
N LEU A 270 31.49 49.92 12.01
CA LEU A 270 30.37 49.35 12.76
C LEU A 270 29.01 49.72 12.17
N LEU A 271 28.82 50.99 11.78
CA LEU A 271 27.58 51.45 11.14
C LEU A 271 27.34 50.76 9.79
N LEU A 272 28.39 50.56 8.99
CA LEU A 272 28.29 49.80 7.74
C LEU A 272 27.90 48.34 7.96
N ILE A 273 28.48 47.69 8.98
CA ILE A 273 28.12 46.30 9.33
C ILE A 273 26.65 46.22 9.78
N ILE A 274 26.20 47.14 10.63
CA ILE A 274 24.81 47.20 11.09
C ILE A 274 23.85 47.44 9.92
N SER A 275 24.21 48.33 8.99
CA SER A 275 23.41 48.57 7.77
C SER A 275 23.35 47.34 6.88
N PHE A 276 24.46 46.60 6.73
CA PHE A 276 24.50 45.39 5.92
C PHE A 276 23.64 44.28 6.53
N VAL A 277 23.77 44.05 7.84
CA VAL A 277 22.96 43.05 8.57
C VAL A 277 21.47 43.40 8.55
N SER A 278 21.12 44.69 8.66
CA SER A 278 19.72 45.13 8.59
C SER A 278 19.12 44.91 7.19
N ASN A 279 19.89 45.20 6.14
CA ASN A 279 19.45 44.99 4.76
C ASN A 279 19.32 43.50 4.41
N THR A 280 20.25 42.64 4.88
CA THR A 280 20.13 41.18 4.67
C THR A 280 18.95 40.59 5.44
N TRP A 281 18.70 41.06 6.67
CA TRP A 281 17.53 40.66 7.45
C TRP A 281 16.20 41.03 6.76
N LEU A 282 16.08 42.27 6.29
CA LEU A 282 14.90 42.72 5.54
C LEU A 282 14.71 41.96 4.23
N TYR A 283 15.80 41.61 3.54
CA TYR A 283 15.75 40.80 2.33
C TYR A 283 15.23 39.37 2.60
N ILE A 284 15.68 38.74 3.68
CA ILE A 284 15.21 37.40 4.09
C ILE A 284 13.70 37.46 4.42
N GLN A 285 13.27 38.43 5.21
CA GLN A 285 11.85 38.63 5.55
C GLN A 285 10.99 38.88 4.30
N TYR A 286 11.49 39.65 3.33
CA TYR A 286 10.79 39.88 2.07
C TYR A 286 10.66 38.60 1.23
N ASN A 287 11.70 37.77 1.15
CA ASN A 287 11.64 36.54 0.37
C ASN A 287 10.73 35.49 1.02
N GLU A 288 10.80 35.32 2.34
CA GLU A 288 9.92 34.42 3.10
C GLU A 288 8.44 34.80 2.93
N THR A 289 8.11 36.10 3.00
CA THR A 289 6.72 36.56 2.82
C THR A 289 6.20 36.37 1.39
N LYS A 290 7.08 36.44 0.37
CA LYS A 290 6.72 36.17 -1.02
C LYS A 290 6.41 34.69 -1.24
N GLU A 291 7.25 33.79 -0.72
CA GLU A 291 7.02 32.34 -0.80
C GLU A 291 5.74 31.94 -0.07
N LEU A 292 5.48 32.51 1.11
CA LEU A 292 4.25 32.27 1.86
C LEU A 292 3.00 32.71 1.09
N ARG A 293 3.03 33.87 0.41
CA ARG A 293 1.91 34.33 -0.43
C ARG A 293 1.65 33.38 -1.60
N GLN A 294 2.70 32.96 -2.29
CA GLN A 294 2.58 32.02 -3.41
C GLN A 294 2.05 30.66 -2.96
N ASN A 295 2.51 30.17 -1.80
CA ASN A 295 1.99 28.94 -1.21
C ASN A 295 0.52 29.07 -0.81
N GLN A 296 0.11 30.22 -0.25
CA GLN A 296 -1.29 30.48 0.09
C GLN A 296 -2.19 30.53 -1.14
N GLU A 297 -1.74 31.13 -2.25
CA GLU A 297 -2.47 31.14 -3.52
C GLU A 297 -2.64 29.73 -4.09
N ASN A 298 -1.58 28.91 -4.04
CA ASN A 298 -1.63 27.51 -4.46
C ASN A 298 -2.61 26.69 -3.60
N ILE A 299 -2.61 26.91 -2.29
CA ILE A 299 -3.57 26.27 -1.36
C ILE A 299 -5.00 26.69 -1.69
N ASN A 300 -5.25 27.98 -1.92
CA ASN A 300 -6.58 28.48 -2.26
C ASN A 300 -7.07 27.91 -3.60
N LYS A 301 -6.19 27.82 -4.62
CA LYS A 301 -6.51 27.21 -5.90
C LYS A 301 -6.84 25.71 -5.75
N SER A 302 -6.01 24.98 -5.00
CA SER A 302 -6.25 23.56 -4.73
C SER A 302 -7.56 23.33 -3.98
N LYS A 303 -7.90 24.21 -3.02
CA LYS A 303 -9.18 24.16 -2.31
C LYS A 303 -10.37 24.38 -3.25
N GLN A 304 -10.27 25.33 -4.17
CA GLN A 304 -11.31 25.57 -5.18
C GLN A 304 -11.49 24.36 -6.11
N GLU A 305 -10.40 23.71 -6.52
CA GLU A 305 -10.46 22.48 -7.30
C GLU A 305 -11.10 21.32 -6.52
N PHE A 306 -10.79 21.20 -5.22
CA PHE A 306 -11.40 20.21 -4.34
C PHE A 306 -12.90 20.43 -4.12
N ASP A 307 -13.33 21.69 -3.95
CA ASP A 307 -14.75 22.05 -3.83
C ASP A 307 -15.50 21.71 -5.13
N LYS A 308 -14.88 21.94 -6.29
CA LYS A 308 -15.43 21.56 -7.59
C LYS A 308 -15.57 20.03 -7.71
N LEU A 309 -14.52 19.27 -7.41
CA LEU A 309 -14.57 17.81 -7.42
C LEU A 309 -15.63 17.26 -6.45
N THR A 310 -15.78 17.87 -5.29
CA THR A 310 -16.80 17.50 -4.31
C THR A 310 -18.22 17.72 -4.83
N ALA A 311 -18.44 18.81 -5.57
CA ALA A 311 -19.73 19.07 -6.22
C ALA A 311 -20.02 18.07 -7.34
N ASP A 312 -19.01 17.73 -8.16
CA ASP A 312 -19.13 16.74 -9.23
C ASP A 312 -19.46 15.35 -8.67
N ILE A 313 -18.80 14.93 -7.57
CA ILE A 313 -19.10 13.66 -6.88
C ILE A 313 -20.55 13.62 -6.40
N LYS A 314 -21.05 14.68 -5.76
CA LYS A 314 -22.46 14.76 -5.33
C LYS A 314 -23.44 14.69 -6.50
N SER A 315 -23.10 15.29 -7.63
CA SER A 315 -23.90 15.20 -8.85
C SER A 315 -23.98 13.75 -9.35
N LEU A 316 -22.84 13.05 -9.40
CA LEU A 316 -22.77 11.65 -9.82
C LEU A 316 -23.52 10.71 -8.85
N GLU A 317 -23.47 10.97 -7.55
CA GLU A 317 -24.25 10.21 -6.56
C GLU A 317 -25.77 10.36 -6.80
N ASN A 318 -26.24 11.56 -7.09
CA ASN A 318 -27.65 11.80 -7.43
C ASN A 318 -28.06 11.10 -8.73
N GLU A 319 -27.20 11.14 -9.75
CA GLU A 319 -27.42 10.41 -11.01
C GLU A 319 -27.52 8.90 -10.78
N LYS A 320 -26.62 8.33 -9.97
CA LYS A 320 -26.64 6.91 -9.58
C LYS A 320 -27.94 6.54 -8.85
N ILE A 321 -28.44 7.40 -7.97
CA ILE A 321 -29.73 7.19 -7.29
C ILE A 321 -30.88 7.17 -8.30
N SER A 322 -30.90 8.10 -9.25
CA SER A 322 -31.91 8.14 -10.32
C SER A 322 -31.90 6.84 -11.13
N LEU A 323 -30.71 6.41 -11.57
CA LEU A 323 -30.54 5.22 -12.40
C LEU A 323 -30.96 3.93 -11.67
N ASN A 324 -30.69 3.84 -10.36
CA ASN A 324 -31.17 2.74 -9.53
C ASN A 324 -32.70 2.69 -9.42
N ASN A 325 -33.36 3.85 -9.35
CA ASN A 325 -34.83 3.90 -9.34
C ASN A 325 -35.42 3.43 -10.67
N ASP A 326 -34.80 3.80 -11.80
CA ASP A 326 -35.22 3.35 -13.14
C ASP A 326 -35.03 1.84 -13.32
N ILE A 327 -33.92 1.28 -12.82
CA ILE A 327 -33.70 -0.17 -12.80
C ILE A 327 -34.80 -0.87 -12.00
N LYS A 328 -35.13 -0.35 -10.80
CA LYS A 328 -36.18 -0.92 -9.95
C LYS A 328 -37.55 -0.87 -10.61
N LEU A 329 -37.87 0.22 -11.31
CA LEU A 329 -39.10 0.35 -12.09
C LEU A 329 -39.15 -0.69 -13.23
N THR A 330 -38.03 -0.86 -13.94
CA THR A 330 -37.91 -1.82 -15.04
C THR A 330 -38.08 -3.26 -14.53
N GLN A 331 -37.49 -3.61 -13.39
CA GLN A 331 -37.65 -4.93 -12.76
C GLN A 331 -39.11 -5.21 -12.39
N ASN A 332 -39.82 -4.23 -11.81
CA ASN A 332 -41.24 -4.39 -11.50
C ASN A 332 -42.10 -4.60 -12.75
N ASN A 333 -41.79 -3.88 -13.83
CA ASN A 333 -42.48 -4.05 -15.11
C ASN A 333 -42.24 -5.44 -15.70
N LEU A 334 -41.02 -5.97 -15.58
CA LEU A 334 -40.65 -7.31 -16.06
C LEU A 334 -41.43 -8.39 -15.30
N ILE A 335 -41.49 -8.30 -13.96
CA ILE A 335 -42.30 -9.21 -13.13
C ILE A 335 -43.78 -9.17 -13.52
N SER A 336 -44.33 -7.98 -13.80
CA SER A 336 -45.70 -7.83 -14.29
C SER A 336 -45.91 -8.54 -15.65
N LEU A 337 -44.94 -8.40 -16.56
CA LEU A 337 -44.97 -9.05 -17.88
C LEU A 337 -44.88 -10.58 -17.76
N GLU A 338 -44.00 -11.10 -16.92
CA GLU A 338 -43.88 -12.55 -16.65
C GLU A 338 -45.18 -13.13 -16.12
N ASN A 339 -45.86 -12.43 -15.22
CA ASN A 339 -47.18 -12.82 -14.72
C ASN A 339 -48.24 -12.84 -15.83
N GLN A 340 -48.21 -11.88 -16.76
CA GLN A 340 -49.12 -11.88 -17.92
C GLN A 340 -48.82 -13.04 -18.88
N ILE A 341 -47.55 -13.33 -19.15
CA ILE A 341 -47.13 -14.45 -19.99
C ILE A 341 -47.60 -15.77 -19.36
N SER A 342 -47.35 -15.96 -18.06
CA SER A 342 -47.79 -17.15 -17.32
C SER A 342 -49.32 -17.38 -17.44
N LYS A 343 -50.13 -16.32 -17.29
CA LYS A 343 -51.58 -16.39 -17.50
C LYS A 343 -51.94 -16.80 -18.93
N LYS A 344 -51.30 -16.22 -19.94
CA LYS A 344 -51.55 -16.57 -21.35
C LYS A 344 -51.14 -18.02 -21.66
N THR A 345 -50.01 -18.48 -21.13
CA THR A 345 -49.56 -19.87 -21.28
C THR A 345 -50.54 -20.87 -20.66
N ALA A 346 -51.13 -20.55 -19.50
CA ALA A 346 -52.17 -21.38 -18.89
C ALA A 346 -53.44 -21.48 -19.76
N ILE A 347 -53.82 -20.38 -20.42
CA ILE A 347 -54.95 -20.36 -21.38
C ILE A 347 -54.63 -21.26 -22.58
N ILE A 348 -53.45 -21.12 -23.19
CA ILE A 348 -53.03 -21.94 -24.34
C ILE A 348 -53.09 -23.43 -23.98
N LYS A 349 -52.54 -23.82 -22.82
CA LYS A 349 -52.58 -25.21 -22.36
C LYS A 349 -54.01 -25.74 -22.18
N SER A 350 -54.94 -24.88 -21.74
CA SER A 350 -56.35 -25.23 -21.61
C SER A 350 -57.02 -25.43 -22.97
N VAL A 351 -56.65 -24.62 -23.98
CA VAL A 351 -57.13 -24.76 -25.36
C VAL A 351 -56.61 -26.06 -26.00
N ASP A 352 -55.34 -26.39 -25.81
CA ASP A 352 -54.76 -27.65 -26.30
C ASP A 352 -55.50 -28.86 -25.73
N GLN A 353 -55.81 -28.84 -24.43
CA GLN A 353 -56.57 -29.90 -23.77
C GLN A 353 -58.00 -30.05 -24.34
N LEU A 354 -58.66 -28.94 -24.67
CA LEU A 354 -59.97 -28.98 -25.33
C LEU A 354 -59.87 -29.57 -26.74
N PHE A 355 -58.81 -29.23 -27.49
CA PHE A 355 -58.58 -29.78 -28.82
C PHE A 355 -58.37 -31.30 -28.78
N ASP A 356 -57.60 -31.79 -27.82
CA ASP A 356 -57.41 -33.23 -27.59
C ASP A 356 -58.71 -33.95 -27.25
N GLN A 357 -59.56 -33.35 -26.40
CA GLN A 357 -60.89 -33.90 -26.08
C GLN A 357 -61.77 -33.98 -27.33
N LEU A 358 -61.77 -32.95 -28.16
CA LEU A 358 -62.56 -32.89 -29.38
C LEU A 358 -62.11 -33.94 -30.40
N LYS A 359 -60.78 -34.15 -30.51
CA LYS A 359 -60.19 -35.21 -31.33
C LYS A 359 -60.65 -36.59 -30.87
N GLN A 360 -60.65 -36.87 -29.57
CA GLN A 360 -61.15 -38.15 -29.03
C GLN A 360 -62.63 -38.38 -29.32
N ILE A 361 -63.46 -37.33 -29.25
CA ILE A 361 -64.89 -37.41 -29.60
C ILE A 361 -65.04 -37.76 -31.08
N PHE A 362 -64.27 -37.12 -31.95
CA PHE A 362 -64.29 -37.37 -33.39
C PHE A 362 -63.88 -38.81 -33.72
N GLU A 363 -62.80 -39.32 -33.12
CA GLU A 363 -62.35 -40.71 -33.28
C GLU A 363 -63.44 -41.72 -32.85
N LYS A 364 -64.11 -41.47 -31.71
CA LYS A 364 -65.24 -42.30 -31.27
C LYS A 364 -66.43 -42.25 -32.22
N ALA A 365 -66.76 -41.08 -32.76
CA ALA A 365 -67.85 -40.93 -33.73
C ALA A 365 -67.56 -41.71 -35.01
N GLN A 366 -66.32 -41.66 -35.52
CA GLN A 366 -65.88 -42.46 -36.67
C GLN A 366 -66.01 -43.97 -36.42
N GLN A 367 -65.63 -44.44 -35.23
CA GLN A 367 -65.80 -45.86 -34.85
C GLN A 367 -67.27 -46.29 -34.82
N ILE A 368 -68.17 -45.43 -34.32
CA ILE A 368 -69.62 -45.71 -34.29
C ILE A 368 -70.17 -45.79 -35.72
N ILE A 369 -69.82 -44.82 -36.58
CA ILE A 369 -70.23 -44.81 -37.99
C ILE A 369 -69.80 -46.10 -38.68
N HIS A 370 -68.54 -46.52 -38.49
CA HIS A 370 -68.02 -47.76 -39.06
C HIS A 370 -68.83 -48.99 -38.61
N ARG A 371 -69.16 -49.09 -37.30
CA ARG A 371 -69.98 -50.19 -36.77
C ARG A 371 -71.39 -50.22 -37.35
N ILE A 372 -72.02 -49.05 -37.53
CA ILE A 372 -73.34 -48.95 -38.17
C ILE A 372 -73.27 -49.42 -39.63
N GLN A 373 -72.23 -49.02 -40.36
CA GLN A 373 -72.02 -49.45 -41.74
C GLN A 373 -71.78 -50.95 -41.88
N GLU A 374 -71.07 -51.58 -40.94
CA GLU A 374 -70.93 -53.04 -40.91
C GLU A 374 -72.25 -53.75 -40.60
N ALA A 375 -73.02 -53.24 -39.64
CA ALA A 375 -74.32 -53.81 -39.28
C ALA A 375 -75.33 -53.75 -40.43
N LEU A 376 -75.30 -52.71 -41.26
CA LEU A 376 -76.17 -52.58 -42.44
C LEU A 376 -75.80 -53.50 -43.61
N LYS A 377 -74.61 -54.11 -43.59
CA LYS A 377 -74.16 -55.06 -44.63
C LYS A 377 -74.52 -56.50 -44.31
N GLN A 378 -74.88 -56.80 -43.07
CA GLN A 378 -75.37 -58.11 -42.61
C GLN A 378 -76.88 -58.18 -42.81
#